data_AF-A0A166HUI8-F1
#
_entry.id   AF-A0A166HUI8-F1
#
_cell.length_a   1.000
_cell.length_b   1.000
_cell.length_c   1.000
_cell.angle_alpha   90.00
_cell.angle_beta   90.00
_cell.angle_gamma   90.00
#
_symmetry.space_group_name_H-M   'P 1'
#
loop_
_entity.id
_entity.type
_entity.pdbx_description
1 polymer ?
#
loop_
_entity_poly.entity_id
_entity_poly.type
_entity_poly.pdbx_seq_one_letter_code
_entity_poly.pdbx_strand_id
1 'polypeptide(L)'
;MGKQERVDDYKFLPIADALIAINQKMKTHNSEVYALFNKRSASFALYEGKGGSKFVPYQVSSKFRGREQDKKFIAGLRQWLGDSQLDSGEDDLLSLKDIRENEHLNLVCKVLHICEVTKDERILFVWDGTDTPVAKQKKQEDNVEDLLPLQLECPPLQLDVIRMFPTVGTVLRVYIDSGSEELGLHILKTGRWVQFMKMKCEIRKGMWCGVLMPFTKIRYLVDDNKHVFMCQRDYDERLKLEFGRMPWMSFPWPSHITETDYPNVSFCTLMDVLTYPEVTAKFKCVVQVIDVYPWRVEDFHSPLGTCRIRLTLEDPTARIHAYVYAEDGVHFFGGSQPIDVLKRKRNMLLGICSCDSNESKNALRDTPWVQCCIKSYYLDKHNTWGSRRYRIFGTRLVNELLSGPN
;
A
#
# COMPACT_ATOMS: atom_id res chain seq x y z
N MET A 1 16.29 34.16 27.46
CA MET A 1 14.89 33.68 27.57
C MET A 1 14.18 33.95 26.25
N GLY A 2 14.38 33.06 25.27
CA GLY A 2 13.73 33.15 23.96
C GLY A 2 12.30 32.61 24.08
N LYS A 3 11.31 33.40 23.69
CA LYS A 3 9.93 32.93 23.60
C LYS A 3 9.85 31.87 22.50
N GLN A 4 9.39 30.69 22.88
CA GLN A 4 8.96 29.61 21.99
C GLN A 4 8.02 30.20 20.93
N GLU A 5 8.46 30.27 19.68
CA GLU A 5 7.60 30.69 18.56
C GLU A 5 6.63 29.54 18.26
N ARG A 6 5.32 29.81 18.25
CA ARG A 6 4.32 28.82 17.85
C ARG A 6 4.44 28.54 16.36
N VAL A 7 4.50 27.25 16.04
CA VAL A 7 4.54 26.66 14.69
C VAL A 7 3.22 26.88 13.91
N ASP A 8 2.16 27.39 14.56
CA ASP A 8 0.83 27.58 13.96
C ASP A 8 0.75 28.58 12.79
N ASP A 9 1.76 29.40 12.56
CA ASP A 9 1.71 30.49 11.57
C ASP A 9 2.30 30.15 10.18
N TYR A 10 2.86 28.96 10.00
CA TYR A 10 3.39 28.50 8.71
C TYR A 10 2.61 27.26 8.28
N LYS A 11 1.76 27.38 7.26
CA LYS A 11 0.91 26.26 6.81
C LYS A 11 0.76 26.17 5.30
N PHE A 12 0.66 24.91 4.88
CA PHE A 12 0.74 24.34 3.54
C PHE A 12 -0.34 24.88 2.59
N LEU A 13 0.07 25.18 1.36
CA LEU A 13 -0.80 25.61 0.26
C LEU A 13 -1.19 24.40 -0.59
N PRO A 14 -2.47 24.06 -0.71
CA PRO A 14 -2.93 23.25 -1.84
C PRO A 14 -2.62 24.03 -3.13
N ILE A 15 -1.89 23.41 -4.06
CA ILE A 15 -1.65 24.03 -5.37
C ILE A 15 -2.98 24.10 -6.12
N ALA A 16 -3.19 25.24 -6.79
CA ALA A 16 -4.43 25.72 -7.42
C ALA A 16 -5.36 26.56 -6.53
N ASP A 17 -5.13 26.69 -5.23
CA ASP A 17 -5.84 27.67 -4.40
C ASP A 17 -5.34 29.10 -4.61
N ALA A 18 -6.25 30.07 -4.47
CA ALA A 18 -5.91 31.48 -4.62
C ALA A 18 -5.38 32.03 -3.28
N LEU A 19 -4.12 32.44 -3.26
CA LEU A 19 -3.49 33.15 -2.16
C LEU A 19 -3.56 34.66 -2.42
N ILE A 20 -4.19 35.40 -1.49
CA ILE A 20 -3.98 36.83 -1.39
C ILE A 20 -2.96 37.08 -0.30
N ALA A 21 -1.86 37.74 -0.65
CA ALA A 21 -0.79 38.10 0.27
C ALA A 21 -0.58 39.62 0.26
N ILE A 22 -0.61 40.25 1.44
CA ILE A 22 -0.49 41.70 1.61
C ILE A 22 0.77 42.02 2.42
N ASN A 23 1.47 43.09 2.06
CA ASN A 23 2.70 43.59 2.70
C ASN A 23 3.84 42.54 2.73
N GLN A 24 4.00 41.81 1.62
CA GLN A 24 5.14 40.91 1.43
C GLN A 24 6.40 41.70 1.07
N LYS A 25 7.55 41.27 1.59
CA LYS A 25 8.83 41.84 1.18
C LYS A 25 9.41 41.01 0.05
N MET A 26 9.51 41.59 -1.14
CA MET A 26 10.16 40.93 -2.28
C MET A 26 11.68 40.99 -2.12
N LYS A 27 12.37 39.87 -2.37
CA LYS A 27 13.83 39.80 -2.44
C LYS A 27 14.26 38.93 -3.62
N THR A 28 15.40 39.25 -4.21
CA THR A 28 16.02 38.42 -5.24
C THR A 28 17.17 37.65 -4.65
N HIS A 29 17.24 36.35 -4.89
CA HIS A 29 18.36 35.49 -4.51
C HIS A 29 18.60 34.48 -5.62
N ASN A 30 19.84 34.31 -6.08
CA ASN A 30 20.18 33.42 -7.20
C ASN A 30 19.29 33.61 -8.45
N SER A 31 19.01 34.86 -8.81
CA SER A 31 18.13 35.22 -9.94
C SER A 31 16.65 34.83 -9.81
N GLU A 32 16.24 34.23 -8.69
CA GLU A 32 14.84 33.96 -8.37
C GLU A 32 14.27 35.05 -7.46
N VAL A 33 12.99 35.35 -7.66
CA VAL A 33 12.26 36.36 -6.87
C VAL A 33 11.45 35.65 -5.78
N TYR A 34 11.73 36.00 -4.53
CA TYR A 34 11.06 35.46 -3.34
C TYR A 34 10.19 36.51 -2.69
N ALA A 35 8.95 36.13 -2.36
CA ALA A 35 8.08 36.90 -1.47
C ALA A 35 8.30 36.43 -0.02
N LEU A 36 8.84 37.29 0.83
CA LEU A 36 9.10 36.97 2.24
C LEU A 36 7.94 37.42 3.12
N PHE A 37 7.39 36.46 3.86
CA PHE A 37 6.35 36.68 4.85
C PHE A 37 6.92 37.15 6.19
N ASN A 38 6.57 38.37 6.61
CA ASN A 38 6.90 38.89 7.93
C ASN A 38 5.64 38.92 8.81
N LYS A 39 5.52 38.01 9.78
CA LYS A 39 4.37 37.92 10.70
C LYS A 39 3.98 39.25 11.38
N ARG A 40 4.94 40.17 11.57
CA ARG A 40 4.68 41.46 12.22
C ARG A 40 3.94 42.44 11.32
N SER A 41 4.10 42.38 10.00
CA SER A 41 3.58 43.38 9.06
C SER A 41 2.75 42.81 7.91
N ALA A 42 2.96 41.54 7.58
CA ALA A 42 2.32 40.84 6.48
C ALA A 42 1.01 40.18 6.91
N SER A 43 0.11 39.98 5.95
CA SER A 43 -1.12 39.22 6.15
C SER A 43 -1.45 38.42 4.88
N PHE A 44 -2.23 37.36 5.05
CA PHE A 44 -2.69 36.52 3.95
C PHE A 44 -4.12 36.00 4.15
N ALA A 45 -4.73 35.57 3.04
CA ALA A 45 -5.95 34.79 3.01
C ALA A 45 -5.88 33.75 1.89
N LEU A 46 -6.39 32.55 2.18
CA LEU A 46 -6.48 31.42 1.25
C LEU A 46 -7.93 31.19 0.87
N TYR A 47 -8.15 31.06 -0.44
CA TYR A 47 -9.46 30.81 -1.04
C TYR A 47 -9.39 29.54 -1.87
N GLU A 48 -10.51 28.82 -1.92
CA GLU A 48 -10.67 27.71 -2.86
C GLU A 48 -10.35 28.17 -4.28
N GLY A 49 -9.56 27.36 -4.97
CA GLY A 49 -9.08 27.58 -6.32
C GLY A 49 -10.11 27.39 -7.43
N LYS A 50 -9.70 26.64 -8.45
CA LYS A 50 -10.53 26.21 -9.58
C LYS A 50 -11.81 25.53 -9.08
N GLY A 51 -12.98 25.97 -9.58
CA GLY A 51 -14.30 25.45 -9.17
C GLY A 51 -14.87 26.04 -7.88
N GLY A 52 -14.12 26.87 -7.14
CA GLY A 52 -14.62 27.54 -5.94
C GLY A 52 -15.70 28.57 -6.27
N SER A 53 -16.91 28.40 -5.72
CA SER A 53 -18.03 29.33 -5.89
C SER A 53 -18.12 30.39 -4.80
N LYS A 54 -17.51 30.14 -3.64
CA LYS A 54 -17.56 31.03 -2.48
C LYS A 54 -16.35 31.98 -2.45
N PHE A 55 -16.57 33.24 -2.13
CA PHE A 55 -15.52 34.23 -1.87
C PHE A 55 -15.23 34.37 -0.37
N VAL A 56 -15.30 33.26 0.34
CA VAL A 56 -15.00 33.19 1.77
C VAL A 56 -13.65 32.49 1.88
N PRO A 57 -12.63 33.12 2.49
CA PRO A 57 -11.38 32.45 2.70
C PRO A 57 -11.57 31.32 3.70
N TYR A 58 -11.07 30.12 3.38
CA TYR A 58 -11.10 29.02 4.33
C TYR A 58 -9.99 29.16 5.40
N GLN A 59 -8.99 30.01 5.12
CA GLN A 59 -7.93 30.34 6.07
C GLN A 59 -7.52 31.80 5.93
N VAL A 60 -7.26 32.44 7.07
CA VAL A 60 -6.95 33.85 7.13
C VAL A 60 -5.93 34.13 8.23
N SER A 61 -4.94 34.97 7.96
CA SER A 61 -4.05 35.48 9.01
C SER A 61 -4.78 36.50 9.87
N SER A 62 -4.39 36.63 11.14
CA SER A 62 -5.03 37.51 12.13
C SER A 62 -5.15 38.98 11.72
N LYS A 63 -4.30 39.46 10.80
CA LYS A 63 -4.26 40.86 10.34
C LYS A 63 -4.94 41.09 8.99
N PHE A 64 -5.39 40.03 8.32
CA PHE A 64 -5.98 40.18 7.00
C PHE A 64 -7.37 40.80 7.12
N ARG A 65 -7.63 41.80 6.28
CA ARG A 65 -8.94 42.44 6.14
C ARG A 65 -9.35 42.33 4.67
N GLY A 66 -10.34 41.48 4.40
CA GLY A 66 -10.86 41.29 3.04
C GLY A 66 -11.54 42.54 2.52
N ARG A 67 -11.30 42.85 1.25
CA ARG A 67 -11.93 43.95 0.51
C ARG A 67 -12.86 43.40 -0.56
N GLU A 68 -13.90 44.13 -0.91
CA GLU A 68 -14.78 43.75 -2.03
C GLU A 68 -14.03 43.62 -3.36
N GLN A 69 -12.96 44.39 -3.54
CA GLN A 69 -12.08 44.32 -4.71
C GLN A 69 -11.32 42.99 -4.79
N ASP A 70 -11.01 42.36 -3.66
CA ASP A 70 -10.33 41.08 -3.60
C ASP A 70 -11.15 39.98 -4.28
N LYS A 71 -12.49 40.07 -4.24
CA LYS A 71 -13.39 39.14 -4.94
C LYS A 71 -13.18 39.14 -6.45
N LYS A 72 -12.94 40.31 -7.05
CA LYS A 72 -12.66 40.43 -8.49
C LYS A 72 -11.32 39.79 -8.86
N PHE A 73 -10.28 40.01 -8.04
CA PHE A 73 -8.98 39.37 -8.23
C PHE A 73 -9.06 37.85 -8.11
N ILE A 74 -9.79 37.34 -7.12
CA ILE A 74 -10.01 35.90 -6.94
C ILE A 74 -10.78 35.32 -8.13
N ALA A 75 -11.85 35.99 -8.59
CA ALA A 75 -12.60 35.54 -9.76
C ALA A 75 -11.71 35.47 -11.01
N GLY A 76 -10.90 36.50 -11.24
CA GLY A 76 -9.93 36.53 -12.35
C GLY A 76 -8.86 35.44 -12.23
N LEU A 77 -8.30 35.22 -11.04
CA LEU A 77 -7.36 34.13 -10.78
C LEU A 77 -7.97 32.76 -11.01
N ARG A 78 -9.23 32.54 -10.56
CA ARG A 78 -9.95 31.27 -10.79
C ARG A 78 -10.22 31.03 -12.26
N GLN A 79 -10.61 32.07 -13.00
CA GLN A 79 -10.79 31.98 -14.45
C GLN A 79 -9.46 31.67 -15.15
N TRP A 80 -8.39 32.39 -14.80
CA TRP A 80 -7.06 32.15 -15.34
C TRP A 80 -6.55 30.73 -15.01
N LEU A 81 -6.76 30.22 -13.79
CA LEU A 81 -6.48 28.83 -13.41
C LEU A 81 -7.37 27.81 -14.13
N GLY A 82 -8.58 28.22 -14.55
CA GLY A 82 -9.45 27.41 -15.39
C GLY A 82 -8.87 27.21 -16.78
N ASP A 83 -8.34 28.29 -17.35
CA ASP A 83 -7.86 28.39 -18.74
C ASP A 83 -6.37 27.99 -18.89
N SER A 84 -5.58 28.08 -17.83
CA SER A 84 -4.16 27.72 -17.81
C SER A 84 -3.94 26.33 -17.23
N GLN A 85 -3.16 25.49 -17.93
CA GLN A 85 -2.51 24.35 -17.31
C GLN A 85 -1.26 24.90 -16.60
N LEU A 86 -1.33 25.07 -15.28
CA LEU A 86 -0.09 25.25 -14.50
C LEU A 86 0.78 24.03 -14.76
N ASP A 87 1.98 24.25 -15.29
CA ASP A 87 2.98 23.23 -15.52
C ASP A 87 3.20 22.45 -14.20
N SER A 88 2.61 21.26 -14.12
CA SER A 88 2.32 20.62 -12.86
C SER A 88 3.48 19.75 -12.37
N GLY A 89 4.61 19.76 -13.09
CA GLY A 89 5.67 18.76 -12.95
C GLY A 89 5.16 17.38 -13.40
N GLU A 90 4.39 17.38 -14.49
CA GLU A 90 3.60 16.25 -14.98
C GLU A 90 4.44 15.11 -15.56
N ASP A 91 5.66 15.40 -15.98
CA ASP A 91 6.56 14.45 -16.65
C ASP A 91 7.20 13.40 -15.70
N ASP A 92 7.11 13.58 -14.37
CA ASP A 92 7.73 12.70 -13.36
C ASP A 92 6.71 11.98 -12.46
N LEU A 93 5.45 11.84 -12.90
CA LEU A 93 4.43 11.11 -12.15
C LEU A 93 4.59 9.60 -12.30
N LEU A 94 4.82 8.91 -11.18
CA LEU A 94 4.94 7.46 -11.12
C LEU A 94 3.72 6.86 -10.42
N SER A 95 3.37 5.64 -10.84
CA SER A 95 2.36 4.83 -10.16
C SER A 95 2.99 3.87 -9.16
N LEU A 96 2.19 3.27 -8.27
CA LEU A 96 2.68 2.34 -7.27
C LEU A 96 3.36 1.11 -7.90
N LYS A 97 3.00 0.72 -9.13
CA LYS A 97 3.67 -0.36 -9.86
C LYS A 97 5.11 -0.06 -10.27
N ASP A 98 5.48 1.22 -10.30
CA ASP A 98 6.78 1.69 -10.81
C ASP A 98 7.76 2.05 -9.68
N ILE A 99 7.36 1.87 -8.41
CA ILE A 99 8.18 2.28 -7.27
C ILE A 99 9.47 1.46 -7.14
N ARG A 100 10.50 2.10 -6.60
CA ARG A 100 11.80 1.50 -6.34
C ARG A 100 12.28 1.84 -4.93
N GLU A 101 13.11 0.97 -4.39
CA GLU A 101 13.53 1.07 -2.99
C GLU A 101 14.50 2.24 -2.84
N ASN A 102 14.23 3.10 -1.86
CA ASN A 102 14.99 4.31 -1.54
C ASN A 102 14.98 5.39 -2.63
N GLU A 103 14.10 5.29 -3.62
CA GLU A 103 13.87 6.35 -4.61
C GLU A 103 12.76 7.30 -4.16
N HIS A 104 12.82 8.54 -4.67
CA HIS A 104 11.77 9.54 -4.48
C HIS A 104 10.85 9.55 -5.69
N LEU A 105 9.54 9.64 -5.46
CA LEU A 105 8.56 9.73 -6.52
C LEU A 105 7.52 10.84 -6.28
N ASN A 106 6.87 11.23 -7.37
CA ASN A 106 5.64 12.01 -7.32
C ASN A 106 4.47 11.05 -7.57
N LEU A 107 3.60 10.87 -6.56
CA LEU A 107 2.51 9.90 -6.57
C LEU A 107 1.15 10.61 -6.52
N VAL A 108 0.30 10.32 -7.51
CA VAL A 108 -1.13 10.64 -7.44
C VAL A 108 -1.87 9.45 -6.84
N CYS A 109 -2.58 9.67 -5.74
CA CYS A 109 -3.30 8.60 -5.05
C CYS A 109 -4.51 9.13 -4.27
N LYS A 110 -5.41 8.22 -3.92
CA LYS A 110 -6.55 8.48 -3.04
C LYS A 110 -6.16 8.17 -1.60
N VAL A 111 -6.47 9.08 -0.68
CA VAL A 111 -6.33 8.81 0.76
C VAL A 111 -7.54 7.99 1.22
N LEU A 112 -7.34 6.70 1.48
CA LEU A 112 -8.41 5.77 1.88
C LEU A 112 -8.71 5.82 3.37
N HIS A 113 -7.69 6.02 4.20
CA HIS A 113 -7.85 6.10 5.65
C HIS A 113 -6.67 6.83 6.28
N ILE A 114 -6.91 7.42 7.46
CA ILE A 114 -5.91 8.10 8.28
C ILE A 114 -6.03 7.50 9.67
N CYS A 115 -5.00 6.78 10.10
CA CYS A 115 -4.94 6.15 11.41
C CYS A 115 -4.07 6.99 12.33
N GLU A 116 -4.59 7.38 13.49
CA GLU A 116 -3.83 8.01 14.56
C GLU A 116 -3.31 6.92 15.50
N VAL A 117 -1.99 6.71 15.52
CA VAL A 117 -1.33 5.70 16.38
C VAL A 117 -1.03 6.30 17.74
N THR A 118 -0.45 7.50 17.73
CA THR A 118 -0.26 8.35 18.91
C THR A 118 -0.65 9.79 18.56
N LYS A 119 -0.58 10.72 19.52
CA LYS A 119 -0.92 12.15 19.25
C LYS A 119 -0.09 12.76 18.12
N ASP A 120 1.13 12.26 17.90
CA ASP A 120 2.10 12.81 16.97
C ASP A 120 2.44 11.85 15.81
N GLU A 121 1.91 10.62 15.83
CA GLU A 121 2.14 9.62 14.79
C GLU A 121 0.86 9.26 14.05
N ARG A 122 0.85 9.53 12.75
CA ARG A 122 -0.24 9.16 11.84
C ARG A 122 0.26 8.29 10.71
N ILE A 123 -0.54 7.28 10.37
CA ILE A 123 -0.31 6.41 9.21
C ILE A 123 -1.41 6.71 8.19
N LEU A 124 -1.01 7.09 6.98
CA LEU A 124 -1.94 7.25 5.86
C LEU A 124 -2.02 5.94 5.08
N PHE A 125 -3.23 5.56 4.71
CA PHE A 125 -3.49 4.45 3.80
C PHE A 125 -3.88 5.04 2.47
N VAL A 126 -3.03 4.86 1.46
CA VAL A 126 -3.19 5.48 0.14
C VAL A 126 -3.21 4.44 -0.97
N TRP A 127 -3.81 4.78 -2.10
CA TRP A 127 -4.05 3.83 -3.19
C TRP A 127 -4.19 4.55 -4.53
N ASP A 128 -3.63 3.97 -5.60
CA ASP A 128 -3.73 4.51 -6.97
C ASP A 128 -4.32 3.54 -8.00
N GLY A 129 -4.70 2.32 -7.58
CA GLY A 129 -5.25 1.28 -8.45
C GLY A 129 -4.25 0.22 -8.89
N THR A 130 -2.95 0.44 -8.69
CA THR A 130 -1.90 -0.43 -9.21
C THR A 130 -1.27 -1.30 -8.10
N ASP A 131 -0.71 -2.43 -8.50
CA ASP A 131 -0.01 -3.35 -7.58
C ASP A 131 1.45 -2.90 -7.44
N THR A 132 1.97 -2.83 -6.22
CA THR A 132 3.41 -2.59 -6.03
C THR A 132 4.25 -3.77 -6.54
N PRO A 133 5.52 -3.55 -6.96
CA PRO A 133 6.45 -4.62 -7.25
C PRO A 133 6.63 -5.58 -6.07
N VAL A 134 7.10 -6.80 -6.35
CA VAL A 134 7.42 -7.78 -5.30
C VAL A 134 8.53 -7.23 -4.40
N ALA A 135 8.27 -7.15 -3.09
CA ALA A 135 9.27 -6.79 -2.11
C ALA A 135 10.26 -7.95 -1.94
N LYS A 136 11.50 -7.77 -2.40
CA LYS A 136 12.53 -8.81 -2.31
C LYS A 136 12.90 -9.05 -0.85
N GLN A 137 12.80 -10.30 -0.41
CA GLN A 137 13.11 -10.67 0.96
C GLN A 137 14.50 -11.26 1.07
N LYS A 138 15.22 -10.91 2.14
CA LYS A 138 16.47 -11.58 2.50
C LYS A 138 16.17 -13.00 2.97
N LYS A 139 17.12 -13.91 2.78
CA LYS A 139 17.03 -15.27 3.29
C LYS A 139 16.88 -15.24 4.82
N GLN A 140 15.73 -15.69 5.33
CA GLN A 140 15.48 -15.86 6.76
C GLN A 140 16.46 -16.89 7.34
N GLU A 141 17.09 -16.55 8.46
CA GLU A 141 17.86 -17.50 9.28
C GLU A 141 16.90 -18.36 10.10
N ASP A 142 17.34 -19.53 10.57
CA ASP A 142 16.55 -20.53 11.30
C ASP A 142 15.98 -20.03 12.67
N ASN A 143 16.03 -18.73 12.96
CA ASN A 143 15.52 -18.14 14.19
C ASN A 143 14.00 -18.00 14.16
N VAL A 144 13.36 -18.65 15.14
CA VAL A 144 11.90 -18.74 15.34
C VAL A 144 11.26 -17.39 15.70
N GLU A 145 12.05 -16.40 16.10
CA GLU A 145 11.57 -15.12 16.67
C GLU A 145 11.23 -14.05 15.61
N ASP A 146 11.72 -14.17 14.38
CA ASP A 146 11.52 -13.18 13.31
C ASP A 146 10.45 -13.62 12.28
N LEU A 147 9.24 -13.95 12.77
CA LEU A 147 8.10 -14.17 11.87
C LEU A 147 7.67 -12.86 11.23
N LEU A 148 7.41 -12.88 9.92
CA LEU A 148 6.96 -11.70 9.21
C LEU A 148 5.56 -11.29 9.70
N PRO A 149 5.36 -10.01 10.04
CA PRO A 149 4.08 -9.56 10.53
C PRO A 149 3.06 -9.55 9.39
N LEU A 150 1.77 -9.76 9.73
CA LEU A 150 0.67 -9.63 8.76
C LEU A 150 0.42 -8.18 8.34
N GLN A 151 0.76 -7.23 9.21
CA GLN A 151 0.49 -5.81 9.07
C GLN A 151 1.60 -5.00 9.74
N LEU A 152 1.84 -3.77 9.30
CA LEU A 152 2.89 -2.91 9.88
C LEU A 152 2.38 -2.06 11.05
N GLU A 153 1.10 -1.70 11.00
CA GLU A 153 0.38 -0.95 12.01
C GLU A 153 0.12 -1.79 13.27
N CYS A 154 0.22 -1.14 14.43
CA CYS A 154 -0.12 -1.73 15.72
C CYS A 154 -0.84 -0.65 16.55
N PRO A 155 -2.10 -0.86 16.98
CA PRO A 155 -2.93 -2.06 16.76
C PRO A 155 -3.38 -2.25 15.30
N PRO A 156 -3.81 -3.47 14.91
CA PRO A 156 -4.43 -3.75 13.61
C PRO A 156 -5.64 -2.86 13.32
N LEU A 157 -5.88 -2.53 12.05
CA LEU A 157 -7.10 -1.82 11.65
C LEU A 157 -8.35 -2.65 11.96
N GLN A 158 -9.43 -1.95 12.33
CA GLN A 158 -10.73 -2.56 12.54
C GLN A 158 -11.31 -3.07 11.20
N LEU A 159 -12.10 -4.14 11.27
CA LEU A 159 -12.61 -4.84 10.08
C LEU A 159 -13.54 -3.96 9.22
N ASP A 160 -14.30 -3.08 9.84
CA ASP A 160 -15.16 -2.10 9.17
C ASP A 160 -14.34 -1.13 8.29
N VAL A 161 -13.18 -0.68 8.77
CA VAL A 161 -12.25 0.14 7.98
C VAL A 161 -11.67 -0.65 6.81
N ILE A 162 -11.21 -1.88 7.07
CA ILE A 162 -10.62 -2.75 6.01
C ILE A 162 -11.65 -3.04 4.91
N ARG A 163 -12.94 -3.23 5.27
CA ARG A 163 -14.03 -3.45 4.31
C ARG A 163 -14.29 -2.27 3.37
N MET A 164 -13.81 -1.08 3.70
CA MET A 164 -13.90 0.10 2.83
C MET A 164 -12.75 0.19 1.82
N PHE A 165 -11.72 -0.66 1.95
CA PHE A 165 -10.57 -0.62 1.04
C PHE A 165 -10.90 -1.29 -0.31
N PRO A 166 -10.30 -0.80 -1.41
CA PRO A 166 -10.38 -1.45 -2.70
C PRO A 166 -9.85 -2.88 -2.64
N THR A 167 -10.48 -3.77 -3.40
CA THR A 167 -10.10 -5.19 -3.45
C THR A 167 -9.12 -5.55 -4.56
N VAL A 168 -8.55 -4.56 -5.26
CA VAL A 168 -7.42 -4.72 -6.20
C VAL A 168 -6.51 -3.50 -6.08
N GLY A 169 -5.23 -3.67 -6.39
CA GLY A 169 -4.22 -2.64 -6.18
C GLY A 169 -3.74 -2.61 -4.74
N THR A 170 -2.51 -2.16 -4.55
CA THR A 170 -1.89 -2.10 -3.23
C THR A 170 -2.39 -0.90 -2.45
N VAL A 171 -2.81 -1.13 -1.20
CA VAL A 171 -3.03 -0.06 -0.22
C VAL A 171 -1.69 0.19 0.49
N LEU A 172 -0.99 1.23 0.04
CA LEU A 172 0.31 1.62 0.58
C LEU A 172 0.14 2.34 1.92
N ARG A 173 0.94 1.94 2.91
CA ARG A 173 1.06 2.65 4.18
C ARG A 173 2.10 3.74 4.05
N VAL A 174 1.75 4.95 4.43
CA VAL A 174 2.63 6.12 4.36
C VAL A 174 2.83 6.69 5.76
N TYR A 175 4.11 6.80 6.15
CA TYR A 175 4.57 7.28 7.45
C TYR A 175 5.17 8.68 7.31
N ILE A 176 5.17 9.45 8.40
CA ILE A 176 5.98 10.66 8.52
C ILE A 176 7.38 10.26 8.97
N ASP A 177 8.41 10.84 8.38
CA ASP A 177 9.78 10.69 8.88
C ASP A 177 9.91 11.27 10.30
N SER A 178 10.59 10.54 11.20
CA SER A 178 10.72 10.89 12.63
C SER A 178 11.44 12.23 12.89
N GLY A 179 12.08 12.83 11.88
CA GLY A 179 12.70 14.15 11.97
C GLY A 179 11.85 15.31 11.45
N SER A 180 10.60 15.05 11.03
CA SER A 180 9.73 16.07 10.41
C SER A 180 8.70 16.62 11.39
N GLU A 181 8.52 17.95 11.43
CA GLU A 181 7.31 18.54 12.02
C GLU A 181 6.08 18.10 11.21
N GLU A 182 4.89 18.01 11.83
CA GLU A 182 3.65 17.60 11.15
C GLU A 182 3.53 18.33 9.80
N LEU A 183 3.59 17.57 8.69
CA LEU A 183 3.51 18.07 7.31
C LEU A 183 2.09 18.57 6.93
N GLY A 184 1.39 19.21 7.87
CA GLY A 184 0.02 19.64 7.71
C GLY A 184 -0.95 18.47 7.56
N LEU A 185 -0.59 17.26 8.03
CA LEU A 185 -1.43 16.06 7.86
C LEU A 185 -2.81 16.20 8.50
N HIS A 186 -2.99 17.10 9.48
CA HIS A 186 -4.31 17.39 10.08
C HIS A 186 -5.31 17.99 9.07
N ILE A 187 -4.82 18.46 7.92
CA ILE A 187 -5.63 19.01 6.83
C ILE A 187 -6.06 17.90 5.86
N LEU A 188 -5.39 16.74 5.88
CA LEU A 188 -5.74 15.62 5.01
C LEU A 188 -7.11 15.05 5.36
N LYS A 189 -7.90 14.77 4.32
CA LYS A 189 -9.24 14.19 4.45
C LYS A 189 -9.30 12.87 3.70
N THR A 190 -9.87 11.88 4.36
CA THR A 190 -10.22 10.61 3.75
C THR A 190 -11.15 10.79 2.55
N GLY A 191 -10.97 9.94 1.53
CA GLY A 191 -11.74 9.92 0.30
C GLY A 191 -11.26 10.91 -0.77
N ARG A 192 -10.28 11.76 -0.47
CA ARG A 192 -9.76 12.78 -1.40
C ARG A 192 -8.56 12.28 -2.17
N TRP A 193 -8.43 12.74 -3.42
CA TRP A 193 -7.24 12.55 -4.22
C TRP A 193 -6.18 13.59 -3.89
N VAL A 194 -4.95 13.13 -3.79
CA VAL A 194 -3.77 13.94 -3.47
C VAL A 194 -2.60 13.55 -4.36
N GLN A 195 -1.71 14.50 -4.58
CA GLN A 195 -0.40 14.29 -5.16
C GLN A 195 0.65 14.50 -4.06
N PHE A 196 1.37 13.45 -3.71
CA PHE A 196 2.59 13.54 -2.92
C PHE A 196 3.77 13.80 -3.85
N MET A 197 4.54 14.84 -3.60
CA MET A 197 5.72 15.20 -4.40
C MET A 197 6.97 14.91 -3.59
N LYS A 198 7.92 14.17 -4.19
CA LYS A 198 9.16 13.72 -3.54
C LYS A 198 8.89 12.91 -2.27
N MET A 199 7.94 11.98 -2.33
CA MET A 199 7.78 10.95 -1.30
C MET A 199 8.84 9.87 -1.50
N LYS A 200 9.45 9.36 -0.43
CA LYS A 200 10.39 8.25 -0.50
C LYS A 200 9.63 6.91 -0.37
N CYS A 201 9.99 5.90 -1.16
CA CYS A 201 9.50 4.54 -0.95
C CYS A 201 10.59 3.64 -0.36
N GLU A 202 10.22 2.78 0.57
CA GLU A 202 11.13 1.81 1.18
C GLU A 202 10.40 0.54 1.60
N ILE A 203 11.17 -0.51 1.91
CA ILE A 203 10.64 -1.80 2.35
C ILE A 203 10.87 -1.94 3.86
N ARG A 204 9.79 -2.09 4.63
CA ARG A 204 9.82 -2.39 6.07
C ARG A 204 9.23 -3.77 6.31
N LYS A 205 9.97 -4.66 6.97
CA LYS A 205 9.52 -6.04 7.30
C LYS A 205 8.91 -6.78 6.10
N GLY A 206 9.54 -6.61 4.93
CA GLY A 206 9.12 -7.23 3.67
C GLY A 206 7.84 -6.65 3.06
N MET A 207 7.41 -5.45 3.44
CA MET A 207 6.27 -4.74 2.85
C MET A 207 6.69 -3.35 2.38
N TRP A 208 6.15 -2.89 1.25
CA TRP A 208 6.35 -1.52 0.79
C TRP A 208 5.65 -0.52 1.71
N CYS A 209 6.33 0.58 1.97
CA CYS A 209 5.75 1.76 2.60
C CYS A 209 6.29 3.05 1.98
N GLY A 210 5.49 4.11 2.04
CA GLY A 210 5.93 5.46 1.75
C GLY A 210 6.41 6.17 3.02
N VAL A 211 7.36 7.08 2.85
CA VAL A 211 7.85 7.97 3.89
C VAL A 211 7.79 9.40 3.38
N LEU A 212 7.06 10.24 4.12
CA LEU A 212 7.00 11.67 3.89
C LEU A 212 8.21 12.32 4.57
N MET A 213 9.08 12.88 3.73
CA MET A 213 10.28 13.60 4.16
C MET A 213 9.94 15.04 4.55
N PRO A 214 10.80 15.76 5.28
CA PRO A 214 10.55 17.17 5.66
C PRO A 214 10.28 18.11 4.46
N PHE A 215 10.78 17.75 3.28
CA PHE A 215 10.60 18.50 2.03
C PHE A 215 9.51 17.93 1.11
N THR A 216 8.82 16.85 1.51
CA THR A 216 7.71 16.31 0.75
C THR A 216 6.58 17.33 0.72
N LYS A 217 6.09 17.63 -0.49
CA LYS A 217 4.95 18.54 -0.69
C LYS A 217 3.70 17.73 -0.98
N ILE A 218 2.56 18.19 -0.48
CA ILE A 218 1.27 17.53 -0.68
C ILE A 218 0.32 18.49 -1.39
N ARG A 219 -0.37 18.03 -2.42
CA ARG A 219 -1.33 18.81 -3.21
C ARG A 219 -2.66 18.07 -3.28
N TYR A 220 -3.77 18.75 -3.03
CA TYR A 220 -5.09 18.20 -3.33
C TYR A 220 -5.37 18.23 -4.82
N LEU A 221 -6.00 17.18 -5.32
CA LEU A 221 -6.49 17.11 -6.69
C LEU A 221 -8.01 17.16 -6.69
N VAL A 222 -8.53 17.80 -7.72
CA VAL A 222 -9.95 17.78 -8.09
C VAL A 222 -10.28 16.48 -8.83
N ASP A 223 -11.52 16.03 -8.72
CA ASP A 223 -11.93 14.71 -9.25
C ASP A 223 -11.93 14.65 -10.79
N ASP A 224 -12.00 15.80 -11.47
CA ASP A 224 -11.89 15.95 -12.93
C ASP A 224 -10.44 15.98 -13.44
N ASN A 225 -9.45 15.86 -12.54
CA ASN A 225 -8.06 15.77 -12.93
C ASN A 225 -7.82 14.52 -13.79
N LYS A 226 -7.08 14.68 -14.90
CA LYS A 226 -6.81 13.59 -15.85
C LYS A 226 -6.21 12.34 -15.20
N HIS A 227 -5.31 12.49 -14.23
CA HIS A 227 -4.68 11.35 -13.55
C HIS A 227 -5.65 10.65 -12.61
N VAL A 228 -6.49 11.41 -11.91
CA VAL A 228 -7.55 10.86 -11.06
C VAL A 228 -8.54 10.04 -11.90
N PHE A 229 -8.96 10.59 -13.04
CA PHE A 229 -9.83 9.88 -13.98
C PHE A 229 -9.18 8.59 -14.49
N MET A 230 -7.91 8.64 -14.87
CA MET A 230 -7.15 7.47 -15.33
C MET A 230 -7.05 6.37 -14.26
N CYS A 231 -6.65 6.71 -13.02
CA CYS A 231 -6.58 5.75 -11.92
C CYS A 231 -7.94 5.08 -11.65
N GLN A 232 -9.03 5.85 -11.67
CA GLN A 232 -10.38 5.31 -11.44
C GLN A 232 -10.83 4.41 -12.59
N ARG A 233 -10.60 4.83 -13.84
CA ARG A 233 -10.96 4.05 -15.03
C ARG A 233 -10.20 2.72 -15.07
N ASP A 234 -8.89 2.75 -14.87
CA ASP A 234 -8.05 1.55 -14.93
C ASP A 234 -8.45 0.55 -13.83
N TYR A 235 -8.82 1.04 -12.64
CA TYR A 235 -9.43 0.22 -11.59
C TYR A 235 -10.77 -0.41 -12.02
N ASP A 236 -11.71 0.41 -12.53
CA ASP A 236 -13.04 -0.07 -12.94
C ASP A 236 -12.97 -1.07 -14.11
N GLU A 237 -12.02 -0.89 -15.02
CA GLU A 237 -11.72 -1.84 -16.10
C GLU A 237 -11.14 -3.14 -15.55
N ARG A 238 -10.16 -3.05 -14.63
CA ARG A 238 -9.57 -4.22 -13.96
C ARG A 238 -10.64 -5.08 -13.27
N LEU A 239 -11.63 -4.47 -12.62
CA LEU A 239 -12.72 -5.22 -11.98
C LEU A 239 -13.62 -6.02 -12.94
N LYS A 240 -13.66 -5.63 -14.23
CA LYS A 240 -14.49 -6.29 -15.25
C LYS A 240 -13.77 -7.42 -15.97
N LEU A 241 -12.45 -7.50 -15.85
CA LEU A 241 -11.64 -8.54 -16.49
C LEU A 241 -11.73 -9.85 -15.71
N GLU A 242 -11.85 -10.97 -16.43
CA GLU A 242 -11.87 -12.32 -15.85
C GLU A 242 -10.65 -12.59 -14.95
N PHE A 243 -9.47 -12.14 -15.39
CA PHE A 243 -8.20 -12.28 -14.66
C PHE A 243 -7.78 -11.00 -13.93
N GLY A 244 -8.67 -10.00 -13.82
CA GLY A 244 -8.33 -8.70 -13.23
C GLY A 244 -7.96 -8.77 -11.75
N ARG A 245 -8.36 -9.84 -11.05
CA ARG A 245 -8.00 -10.12 -9.65
C ARG A 245 -6.61 -10.75 -9.49
N MET A 246 -5.95 -11.15 -10.58
CA MET A 246 -4.59 -11.64 -10.50
C MET A 246 -3.61 -10.50 -10.21
N PRO A 247 -2.55 -10.75 -9.43
CA PRO A 247 -1.43 -9.84 -9.28
C PRO A 247 -0.80 -9.53 -10.63
N TRP A 248 -0.50 -8.26 -10.92
CA TRP A 248 0.09 -7.87 -12.20
C TRP A 248 1.41 -8.61 -12.51
N MET A 249 2.24 -8.82 -11.48
CA MET A 249 3.52 -9.52 -11.59
C MET A 249 3.40 -11.04 -11.79
N SER A 250 2.18 -11.58 -11.80
CA SER A 250 1.92 -12.99 -12.16
C SER A 250 1.57 -13.17 -13.64
N PHE A 251 1.60 -12.11 -14.45
CA PHE A 251 1.26 -12.18 -15.88
C PHE A 251 2.34 -12.93 -16.70
N PRO A 252 1.95 -13.74 -17.71
CA PRO A 252 0.58 -14.04 -18.13
C PRO A 252 -0.12 -15.09 -17.25
N TRP A 253 0.62 -15.87 -16.49
CA TRP A 253 0.08 -16.91 -15.62
C TRP A 253 0.98 -17.17 -14.39
N PRO A 254 0.43 -17.54 -13.21
CA PRO A 254 1.24 -17.95 -12.08
C PRO A 254 2.09 -19.18 -12.40
N SER A 255 3.12 -19.39 -11.58
CA SER A 255 4.01 -20.54 -11.66
C SER A 255 3.22 -21.86 -11.59
N HIS A 256 3.65 -22.82 -12.42
CA HIS A 256 3.03 -24.13 -12.52
C HIS A 256 3.39 -25.07 -11.36
N ILE A 257 4.10 -24.62 -10.32
CA ILE A 257 4.47 -25.47 -9.18
C ILE A 257 3.30 -25.89 -8.28
N THR A 258 2.12 -25.29 -8.50
CA THR A 258 0.88 -25.62 -7.81
C THR A 258 -0.27 -25.85 -8.78
N GLU A 259 -1.06 -26.87 -8.50
CA GLU A 259 -2.32 -27.16 -9.17
C GLU A 259 -3.48 -27.12 -8.17
N THR A 260 -4.67 -26.75 -8.66
CA THR A 260 -5.90 -26.72 -7.86
C THR A 260 -6.94 -27.64 -8.47
N ASP A 261 -7.73 -28.31 -7.64
CA ASP A 261 -8.83 -29.18 -8.08
C ASP A 261 -10.01 -28.40 -8.70
N TYR A 262 -9.94 -27.07 -8.68
CA TYR A 262 -10.98 -26.15 -9.11
C TYR A 262 -10.47 -25.21 -10.23
N PRO A 263 -10.14 -25.72 -11.43
CA PRO A 263 -9.55 -24.91 -12.51
C PRO A 263 -10.48 -23.79 -12.98
N ASN A 264 -11.80 -24.02 -12.99
CA ASN A 264 -12.80 -23.11 -13.56
C ASN A 264 -13.33 -22.05 -12.58
N VAL A 265 -12.79 -21.98 -11.35
CA VAL A 265 -13.19 -20.96 -10.38
C VAL A 265 -12.38 -19.69 -10.61
N SER A 266 -13.06 -18.54 -10.63
CA SER A 266 -12.43 -17.23 -10.78
C SER A 266 -11.50 -16.89 -9.61
N PHE A 267 -10.44 -16.14 -9.89
CA PHE A 267 -9.54 -15.67 -8.85
C PHE A 267 -10.15 -14.56 -7.98
N CYS A 268 -9.78 -14.55 -6.71
CA CYS A 268 -10.03 -13.49 -5.75
C CYS A 268 -8.70 -13.00 -5.17
N THR A 269 -8.66 -11.76 -4.70
CA THR A 269 -7.53 -11.23 -3.91
C THR A 269 -7.65 -11.63 -2.45
N LEU A 270 -6.56 -11.51 -1.69
CA LEU A 270 -6.59 -11.69 -0.24
C LEU A 270 -7.43 -10.60 0.45
N MET A 271 -7.55 -9.40 -0.12
CA MET A 271 -8.49 -8.39 0.36
C MET A 271 -9.95 -8.85 0.20
N ASP A 272 -10.32 -9.48 -0.92
CA ASP A 272 -11.65 -10.08 -1.09
C ASP A 272 -11.90 -11.16 0.00
N VAL A 273 -10.90 -11.98 0.30
CA VAL A 273 -10.98 -13.02 1.35
C VAL A 273 -11.19 -12.41 2.75
N LEU A 274 -10.45 -11.36 3.08
CA LEU A 274 -10.52 -10.67 4.38
C LEU A 274 -11.88 -9.97 4.56
N THR A 275 -12.35 -9.30 3.50
CA THR A 275 -13.54 -8.44 3.55
C THR A 275 -14.84 -9.18 3.23
N TYR A 276 -14.77 -10.45 2.85
CA TYR A 276 -15.94 -11.25 2.49
C TYR A 276 -17.06 -11.16 3.56
N PRO A 277 -18.33 -10.96 3.16
CA PRO A 277 -19.43 -10.74 4.10
C PRO A 277 -19.67 -11.90 5.08
N GLU A 278 -19.35 -13.13 4.67
CA GLU A 278 -19.55 -14.33 5.48
C GLU A 278 -18.27 -14.79 6.18
N VAL A 279 -18.43 -15.31 7.40
CA VAL A 279 -17.30 -15.81 8.20
C VAL A 279 -16.64 -17.01 7.54
N THR A 280 -17.41 -17.87 6.88
CA THR A 280 -16.93 -19.10 6.26
C THR A 280 -17.23 -19.10 4.77
N ALA A 281 -16.20 -19.25 3.94
CA ALA A 281 -16.30 -19.26 2.49
C ALA A 281 -15.08 -19.95 1.87
N LYS A 282 -15.12 -20.18 0.56
CA LYS A 282 -14.04 -20.80 -0.23
C LYS A 282 -13.65 -19.87 -1.36
N PHE A 283 -12.36 -19.80 -1.63
CA PHE A 283 -11.76 -18.87 -2.57
C PHE A 283 -10.65 -19.56 -3.36
N LYS A 284 -10.33 -19.02 -4.53
CA LYS A 284 -9.14 -19.35 -5.30
C LYS A 284 -8.32 -18.08 -5.47
N CYS A 285 -7.05 -18.09 -5.11
CA CYS A 285 -6.19 -16.91 -5.10
C CYS A 285 -4.86 -17.19 -5.81
N VAL A 286 -4.23 -16.13 -6.31
CA VAL A 286 -2.82 -16.14 -6.73
C VAL A 286 -2.02 -15.37 -5.70
N VAL A 287 -1.05 -16.03 -5.06
CA VAL A 287 -0.32 -15.52 -3.89
C VAL A 287 1.16 -15.91 -3.96
N GLN A 288 2.00 -15.22 -3.20
CA GLN A 288 3.35 -15.65 -2.84
C GLN A 288 3.33 -16.28 -1.45
N VAL A 289 4.13 -17.35 -1.26
CA VAL A 289 4.38 -17.92 0.07
C VAL A 289 5.66 -17.31 0.61
N ILE A 290 5.53 -16.34 1.50
CA ILE A 290 6.70 -15.56 1.97
C ILE A 290 7.34 -16.16 3.23
N ASP A 291 6.59 -16.95 4.00
CA ASP A 291 7.05 -17.56 5.25
C ASP A 291 6.32 -18.87 5.55
N VAL A 292 6.96 -19.75 6.32
CA VAL A 292 6.44 -21.05 6.72
C VAL A 292 6.79 -21.35 8.18
N TYR A 293 5.81 -21.85 8.92
CA TYR A 293 5.99 -22.31 10.29
C TYR A 293 5.35 -23.69 10.51
N PRO A 294 6.06 -24.66 11.11
CA PRO A 294 7.47 -24.57 11.52
C PRO A 294 8.41 -24.48 10.31
N TRP A 295 9.62 -23.97 10.51
CA TRP A 295 10.59 -23.80 9.42
C TRP A 295 11.19 -25.15 8.98
N ARG A 296 11.56 -25.97 9.96
CA ARG A 296 12.14 -27.30 9.78
C ARG A 296 11.09 -28.27 9.26
N VAL A 297 11.42 -28.96 8.17
CA VAL A 297 10.50 -29.92 7.53
C VAL A 297 10.25 -31.15 8.40
N GLU A 298 11.18 -31.47 9.29
CA GLU A 298 11.06 -32.54 10.28
C GLU A 298 9.88 -32.27 11.24
N ASP A 299 9.57 -30.99 11.48
CA ASP A 299 8.54 -30.56 12.41
C ASP A 299 7.17 -30.33 11.73
N PHE A 300 7.06 -30.56 10.41
CA PHE A 300 5.80 -30.38 9.67
C PHE A 300 4.69 -31.30 10.16
N HIS A 301 5.05 -32.43 10.76
CA HIS A 301 4.12 -33.39 11.32
C HIS A 301 4.21 -33.37 12.84
N SER A 302 3.05 -33.34 13.48
CA SER A 302 2.97 -33.59 14.93
C SER A 302 3.48 -35.00 15.27
N PRO A 303 3.80 -35.29 16.55
CA PRO A 303 4.17 -36.64 16.98
C PRO A 303 3.14 -37.72 16.64
N LEU A 304 1.87 -37.33 16.44
CA LEU A 304 0.77 -38.21 16.02
C LEU A 304 0.66 -38.36 14.50
N GLY A 305 1.64 -37.86 13.73
CA GLY A 305 1.68 -37.93 12.26
C GLY A 305 0.74 -36.94 11.54
N THR A 306 0.03 -36.08 12.27
CA THR A 306 -0.85 -35.07 11.63
C THR A 306 -0.03 -33.91 11.11
N CYS A 307 -0.15 -33.60 9.81
CA CYS A 307 0.47 -32.42 9.20
C CYS A 307 -0.11 -31.13 9.81
N ARG A 308 0.77 -30.21 10.24
CA ARG A 308 0.38 -28.93 10.84
C ARG A 308 1.38 -27.85 10.45
N ILE A 309 1.09 -27.17 9.36
CA ILE A 309 1.93 -26.10 8.83
C ILE A 309 1.09 -24.82 8.73
N ARG A 310 1.70 -23.69 9.02
CA ARG A 310 1.17 -22.35 8.77
C ARG A 310 2.02 -21.70 7.69
N LEU A 311 1.39 -21.35 6.57
CA LEU A 311 1.98 -20.51 5.54
C LEU A 311 1.57 -19.06 5.76
N THR A 312 2.50 -18.14 5.53
CA THR A 312 2.18 -16.72 5.37
C THR A 312 2.04 -16.46 3.88
N LEU A 313 0.82 -16.15 3.47
CA LEU A 313 0.45 -15.86 2.10
C LEU A 313 0.40 -14.35 1.90
N GLU A 314 0.89 -13.88 0.76
CA GLU A 314 0.87 -12.48 0.37
C GLU A 314 0.40 -12.33 -1.07
N ASP A 315 -0.42 -11.31 -1.31
CA ASP A 315 -0.66 -10.75 -2.63
C ASP A 315 -0.52 -9.22 -2.54
N PRO A 316 -0.67 -8.46 -3.65
CA PRO A 316 -0.51 -7.01 -3.60
C PRO A 316 -1.48 -6.29 -2.64
N THR A 317 -2.57 -6.94 -2.23
CA THR A 317 -3.66 -6.34 -1.46
C THR A 317 -3.57 -6.61 0.03
N ALA A 318 -3.07 -7.78 0.44
CA ALA A 318 -2.99 -8.17 1.84
C ALA A 318 -2.02 -9.33 2.11
N ARG A 319 -1.81 -9.60 3.40
CA ARG A 319 -1.04 -10.73 3.92
C ARG A 319 -1.88 -11.48 4.96
N ILE A 320 -1.93 -12.80 4.87
CA ILE A 320 -2.69 -13.65 5.81
C ILE A 320 -1.89 -14.88 6.25
N HIS A 321 -2.30 -15.48 7.36
CA HIS A 321 -1.87 -16.83 7.71
C HIS A 321 -2.90 -17.85 7.25
N ALA A 322 -2.45 -18.87 6.52
CA ALA A 322 -3.26 -20.01 6.12
C ALA A 322 -2.62 -21.32 6.57
N TYR A 323 -3.43 -22.24 7.07
CA TYR A 323 -2.96 -23.52 7.57
C TYR A 323 -3.04 -24.60 6.50
N VAL A 324 -2.00 -25.43 6.42
CA VAL A 324 -2.02 -26.73 5.73
C VAL A 324 -2.10 -27.77 6.84
N TYR A 325 -3.24 -28.45 6.94
CA TYR A 325 -3.57 -29.25 8.13
C TYR A 325 -4.15 -30.61 7.75
N ALA A 326 -3.76 -31.66 8.48
CA ALA A 326 -4.28 -33.02 8.36
C ALA A 326 -4.31 -33.52 6.90
N GLU A 327 -5.45 -34.00 6.41
CA GLU A 327 -5.63 -34.55 5.06
C GLU A 327 -5.29 -33.55 3.95
N ASP A 328 -5.52 -32.25 4.17
CA ASP A 328 -5.15 -31.21 3.19
C ASP A 328 -3.62 -31.12 3.07
N GLY A 329 -2.85 -31.45 4.12
CA GLY A 329 -1.39 -31.53 4.05
C GLY A 329 -0.89 -32.71 3.25
N VAL A 330 -1.51 -33.87 3.43
CA VAL A 330 -1.21 -35.06 2.61
C VAL A 330 -1.51 -34.77 1.15
N HIS A 331 -2.65 -34.14 0.85
CA HIS A 331 -2.99 -33.72 -0.51
C HIS A 331 -1.97 -32.72 -1.08
N PHE A 332 -1.64 -31.69 -0.29
CA PHE A 332 -0.75 -30.60 -0.70
C PHE A 332 0.64 -31.09 -1.10
N PHE A 333 1.23 -32.01 -0.34
CA PHE A 333 2.54 -32.58 -0.67
C PHE A 333 2.48 -33.80 -1.60
N GLY A 334 1.29 -34.28 -1.96
CA GLY A 334 1.11 -35.45 -2.82
C GLY A 334 1.47 -36.77 -2.13
N GLY A 335 0.98 -36.97 -0.90
CA GLY A 335 1.18 -38.17 -0.11
C GLY A 335 2.27 -38.03 0.97
N SER A 336 2.61 -39.16 1.58
CA SER A 336 3.75 -39.24 2.52
C SER A 336 5.05 -39.16 1.72
N GLN A 337 5.72 -38.01 1.80
CA GLN A 337 6.96 -37.74 1.06
C GLN A 337 8.18 -37.83 1.99
N PRO A 338 9.34 -38.29 1.48
CA PRO A 338 10.60 -38.20 2.19
C PRO A 338 10.97 -36.76 2.59
N ILE A 339 11.75 -36.61 3.67
CA ILE A 339 12.14 -35.30 4.24
C ILE A 339 12.87 -34.42 3.22
N ASP A 340 13.73 -34.99 2.38
CA ASP A 340 14.47 -34.29 1.33
C ASP A 340 13.54 -33.75 0.24
N VAL A 341 12.50 -34.51 -0.13
CA VAL A 341 11.47 -34.06 -1.09
C VAL A 341 10.64 -32.93 -0.49
N LEU A 342 10.24 -33.02 0.78
CA LEU A 342 9.54 -31.94 1.49
C LEU A 342 10.40 -30.68 1.55
N LYS A 343 11.71 -30.82 1.80
CA LYS A 343 12.67 -29.71 1.81
C LYS A 343 12.76 -29.02 0.45
N ARG A 344 12.83 -29.79 -0.64
CA ARG A 344 12.81 -29.24 -2.02
C ARG A 344 11.51 -28.50 -2.31
N LYS A 345 10.36 -29.11 -1.99
CA LYS A 345 9.04 -28.51 -2.17
C LYS A 345 8.86 -27.21 -1.38
N ARG A 346 9.28 -27.18 -0.12
CA ARG A 346 9.30 -25.98 0.72
C ARG A 346 10.21 -24.90 0.12
N ASN A 347 11.43 -25.27 -0.31
CA ASN A 347 12.36 -24.30 -0.90
C ASN A 347 11.82 -23.70 -2.20
N MET A 348 11.19 -24.52 -3.04
CA MET A 348 10.54 -24.09 -4.28
C MET A 348 9.42 -23.07 -3.99
N LEU A 349 8.55 -23.36 -3.01
CA LEU A 349 7.51 -22.43 -2.57
C LEU A 349 8.06 -21.08 -2.08
N LEU A 350 9.18 -21.11 -1.38
CA LEU A 350 9.80 -19.92 -0.78
C LEU A 350 10.80 -19.21 -1.72
N GLY A 351 10.97 -19.68 -2.96
CA GLY A 351 11.94 -19.10 -3.89
C GLY A 351 13.40 -19.23 -3.43
N ILE A 352 13.75 -20.32 -2.75
CA ILE A 352 15.10 -20.58 -2.22
C ILE A 352 15.84 -21.48 -3.22
N CYS A 353 16.81 -20.91 -3.95
CA CYS A 353 17.72 -21.67 -4.80
C CYS A 353 18.54 -22.68 -4.00
N SER A 354 18.64 -23.89 -4.52
CA SER A 354 19.38 -25.02 -3.95
C SER A 354 20.87 -25.04 -4.31
N CYS A 355 21.47 -23.92 -4.72
CA CYS A 355 22.90 -23.89 -5.01
C CYS A 355 23.71 -24.05 -3.72
N ASP A 356 24.38 -25.20 -3.59
CA ASP A 356 25.30 -25.57 -2.51
C ASP A 356 26.65 -24.82 -2.56
N SER A 357 26.72 -23.69 -3.28
CA SER A 357 27.90 -22.83 -3.19
C SER A 357 27.76 -21.93 -1.96
N ASN A 358 28.84 -21.83 -1.19
CA ASN A 358 29.01 -20.97 0.00
C ASN A 358 28.86 -19.46 -0.29
N GLU A 359 28.20 -19.07 -1.38
CA GLU A 359 28.07 -17.69 -1.80
C GLU A 359 26.68 -17.15 -1.48
N SER A 360 26.72 -16.12 -0.63
CA SER A 360 25.66 -15.17 -0.28
C SER A 360 24.59 -15.65 0.72
N LYS A 361 24.95 -15.54 2.01
CA LYS A 361 23.99 -15.33 3.13
C LYS A 361 23.02 -14.15 2.90
N ASN A 362 23.26 -13.33 1.88
CA ASN A 362 22.48 -12.17 1.48
C ASN A 362 21.66 -12.36 0.18
N ALA A 363 21.55 -13.59 -0.36
CA ALA A 363 20.72 -13.82 -1.55
C ALA A 363 19.26 -13.44 -1.28
N LEU A 364 18.68 -12.66 -2.21
CA LEU A 364 17.27 -12.30 -2.20
C LEU A 364 16.44 -13.48 -2.70
N ARG A 365 15.34 -13.78 -2.01
CA ARG A 365 14.37 -14.80 -2.44
C ARG A 365 13.62 -14.30 -3.67
N ASP A 366 13.43 -15.19 -4.64
CA ASP A 366 12.55 -14.96 -5.79
C ASP A 366 11.32 -15.85 -5.64
N THR A 367 10.35 -15.36 -4.86
CA THR A 367 9.20 -16.18 -4.47
C THR A 367 8.22 -16.28 -5.64
N PRO A 368 7.89 -17.49 -6.11
CA PRO A 368 6.98 -17.66 -7.24
C PRO A 368 5.54 -17.25 -6.84
N TRP A 369 4.82 -16.70 -7.82
CA TRP A 369 3.36 -16.58 -7.72
C TRP A 369 2.73 -17.95 -7.91
N VAL A 370 1.98 -18.42 -6.93
CA VAL A 370 1.32 -19.72 -6.92
C VAL A 370 -0.19 -19.58 -6.82
N GLN A 371 -0.92 -20.53 -7.38
CA GLN A 371 -2.37 -20.60 -7.20
C GLN A 371 -2.71 -21.53 -6.03
N CYS A 372 -3.68 -21.13 -5.20
CA CYS A 372 -4.18 -22.00 -4.13
C CYS A 372 -5.65 -21.73 -3.85
N CYS A 373 -6.33 -22.78 -3.38
CA CYS A 373 -7.68 -22.65 -2.83
C CYS A 373 -7.62 -22.47 -1.31
N ILE A 374 -8.33 -21.46 -0.82
CA ILE A 374 -8.35 -21.03 0.59
C ILE A 374 -9.78 -21.14 1.10
N LYS A 375 -9.99 -21.78 2.25
CA LYS A 375 -11.28 -21.79 2.96
C LYS A 375 -11.15 -21.08 4.31
N SER A 376 -12.13 -20.27 4.66
CA SER A 376 -12.22 -19.66 5.98
C SER A 376 -13.09 -20.50 6.92
N TYR A 377 -12.70 -20.54 8.19
CA TYR A 377 -13.39 -21.22 9.29
C TYR A 377 -13.19 -20.43 10.59
N TYR A 378 -13.97 -20.72 11.62
CA TYR A 378 -13.82 -20.10 12.95
C TYR A 378 -13.60 -21.18 14.00
N LEU A 379 -12.89 -20.83 15.07
CA LEU A 379 -12.59 -21.75 16.18
C LEU A 379 -13.60 -21.63 17.32
N ASP A 380 -14.19 -20.45 17.49
CA ASP A 380 -15.11 -20.13 18.57
C ASP A 380 -16.44 -19.61 18.00
N LYS A 381 -17.54 -20.29 18.36
CA LYS A 381 -18.90 -19.92 17.97
C LYS A 381 -19.36 -18.60 18.62
N HIS A 382 -18.80 -18.25 19.77
CA HIS A 382 -19.12 -17.01 20.47
C HIS A 382 -18.34 -15.79 19.94
N ASN A 383 -17.25 -16.04 19.21
CA ASN A 383 -16.44 -15.02 18.57
C ASN A 383 -16.06 -15.44 17.14
N THR A 384 -17.05 -15.55 16.26
CA THR A 384 -16.87 -16.10 14.92
C THR A 384 -15.89 -15.29 14.07
N TRP A 385 -15.94 -13.95 14.15
CA TRP A 385 -15.04 -13.07 13.41
C TRP A 385 -13.64 -12.99 14.02
N GLY A 386 -13.50 -12.85 15.33
CA GLY A 386 -12.18 -12.76 15.98
C GLY A 386 -11.41 -14.09 15.99
N SER A 387 -12.12 -15.21 15.94
CA SER A 387 -11.54 -16.55 15.82
C SER A 387 -11.45 -17.07 14.38
N ARG A 388 -11.74 -16.23 13.39
CA ARG A 388 -11.64 -16.59 11.97
C ARG A 388 -10.19 -16.94 11.62
N ARG A 389 -10.02 -18.04 10.88
CA ARG A 389 -8.76 -18.61 10.40
C ARG A 389 -8.94 -19.10 8.98
N TYR A 390 -7.82 -19.32 8.29
CA TYR A 390 -7.79 -19.75 6.89
C TYR A 390 -7.06 -21.08 6.75
N ARG A 391 -7.51 -21.92 5.82
CA ARG A 391 -6.90 -23.22 5.53
C ARG A 391 -6.78 -23.40 4.02
N ILE A 392 -5.63 -23.89 3.57
CA ILE A 392 -5.45 -24.33 2.19
C ILE A 392 -6.13 -25.68 2.02
N PHE A 393 -6.84 -25.87 0.91
CA PHE A 393 -7.49 -27.12 0.55
C PHE A 393 -7.43 -27.32 -0.96
N GLY A 394 -7.66 -28.55 -1.45
CA GLY A 394 -7.78 -28.85 -2.89
C GLY A 394 -6.67 -28.25 -3.77
N THR A 395 -5.47 -28.15 -3.21
CA THR A 395 -4.27 -27.57 -3.84
C THR A 395 -3.15 -28.58 -3.66
N ARG A 396 -2.32 -28.78 -4.69
CA ARG A 396 -1.20 -29.73 -4.68
C ARG A 396 0.05 -29.10 -5.26
N LEU A 397 1.20 -29.39 -4.65
CA LEU A 397 2.52 -29.11 -5.21
C LEU A 397 2.91 -30.16 -6.25
N VAL A 398 3.17 -29.70 -7.46
CA VAL A 398 3.69 -30.50 -8.56
C VAL A 398 5.20 -30.27 -8.67
N ASN A 399 5.95 -31.37 -8.86
CA ASN A 399 7.39 -31.27 -9.07
C ASN A 399 7.64 -30.91 -10.53
N GLU A 400 8.49 -29.92 -10.79
CA GLU A 400 9.15 -29.80 -12.09
C GLU A 400 10.17 -30.93 -12.25
N LEU A 401 9.66 -32.10 -12.59
CA LEU A 401 10.36 -33.16 -13.29
C LEU A 401 9.34 -33.72 -14.26
N LEU A 402 9.23 -33.10 -15.45
CA LEU A 402 8.77 -33.67 -16.73
C LEU A 402 8.38 -32.53 -17.70
N SER A 403 9.37 -31.83 -18.21
CA SER A 403 9.30 -31.26 -19.56
C SER A 403 10.72 -31.08 -20.06
N GLY A 404 11.31 -32.20 -20.49
CA GLY A 404 12.39 -32.13 -21.47
C GLY A 404 11.84 -31.53 -22.77
N PRO A 405 12.64 -30.80 -23.54
CA PRO A 405 12.22 -30.31 -24.84
C PRO A 405 11.95 -31.51 -25.75
N ASN A 406 10.76 -31.57 -26.34
CA ASN A 406 10.55 -32.30 -27.59
C ASN A 406 10.78 -31.33 -28.75
#